data_AF-A0A523WYP5-F1
#
_entry.id   AF-A0A523WYP5-F1
#
_cell.length_a   1.000
_cell.length_b   1.000
_cell.length_c   1.000
_cell.angle_alpha   90.00
_cell.angle_beta   90.00
_cell.angle_gamma   90.00
#
_symmetry.space_group_name_H-M   'P 1'
#
loop_
_entity.id
_entity.type
_entity.pdbx_description
1 polymer ?
#
loop_
_entity_poly.entity_id
_entity_poly.type
_entity_poly.pdbx_seq_one_letter_code
_entity_poly.pdbx_strand_id
1 'polypeptide(L)'
;MEVYCKHKHPDLDREPWLSPDSQGTSNLNPKPLLCNECSALLDYSVDRRRLCPLDPKPTCKNCKIHCYAPENRAKIREVMRFSGMHMIKRGRVDMIFHYLF
;
A
#
# COMPACT_ATOMS: atom_id res chain seq x y z
N MET A 1 -1.76 2.18 -2.99
CA MET A 1 -2.64 2.91 -2.04
C MET A 1 -3.54 3.90 -2.75
N GLU A 2 -3.00 4.71 -3.68
CA GLU A 2 -3.77 5.70 -4.45
C GLU A 2 -5.01 5.14 -5.15
N VAL A 3 -4.90 3.99 -5.82
CA VAL A 3 -6.04 3.33 -6.48
C VAL A 3 -7.14 2.97 -5.49
N TYR A 4 -6.79 2.46 -4.30
CA TYR A 4 -7.77 2.16 -3.25
C TYR A 4 -8.45 3.44 -2.77
N CYS A 5 -7.67 4.48 -2.47
CA CYS A 5 -8.18 5.77 -2.02
C CYS A 5 -9.17 6.37 -3.04
N LYS A 6 -8.82 6.40 -4.33
CA LYS A 6 -9.68 6.95 -5.39
C LYS A 6 -11.02 6.23 -5.52
N HIS A 7 -11.04 4.91 -5.35
CA HIS A 7 -12.25 4.10 -5.53
C HIS A 7 -13.11 3.97 -4.27
N LYS A 8 -12.49 3.93 -3.08
CA LYS A 8 -13.21 3.76 -1.81
C LYS A 8 -13.57 5.08 -1.15
N HIS A 9 -12.79 6.13 -1.38
CA HIS A 9 -13.00 7.46 -0.81
C HIS A 9 -13.09 8.51 -1.92
N PRO A 10 -14.14 8.47 -2.76
CA PRO A 10 -14.30 9.42 -3.87
C PRO A 10 -14.49 10.86 -3.36
N ASP A 11 -15.23 11.01 -2.26
CA ASP A 11 -15.70 12.29 -1.70
C ASP A 11 -14.70 12.99 -0.78
N LEU A 12 -13.58 12.34 -0.43
CA LEU A 12 -12.56 12.92 0.43
C LEU A 12 -11.52 13.69 -0.39
N ASP A 13 -11.10 14.83 0.14
CA ASP A 13 -9.96 15.60 -0.36
C ASP A 13 -8.68 14.76 -0.30
N ARG A 14 -7.82 14.96 -1.30
CA ARG A 14 -6.59 14.19 -1.49
C ARG A 14 -5.43 15.14 -1.62
N GLU A 15 -4.45 14.95 -0.75
CA GLU A 15 -3.23 15.73 -0.73
C GLU A 15 -2.03 14.86 -1.12
N PRO A 16 -0.96 15.45 -1.66
CA PRO A 16 0.28 14.73 -1.91
C PRO A 16 0.84 14.16 -0.60
N TRP A 17 1.05 12.85 -0.54
CA TRP A 17 1.69 12.24 0.61
C TRP A 17 3.17 12.65 0.71
N LEU A 18 3.55 13.25 1.83
CA LEU A 18 4.90 13.69 2.15
C LEU A 18 5.49 12.76 3.20
N SER A 19 6.40 11.86 2.80
CA SER A 19 7.07 11.00 3.77
C SER A 19 8.06 11.81 4.63
N PRO A 20 8.24 11.45 5.92
CA PRO A 20 9.25 12.08 6.79
C PRO A 20 10.68 12.05 6.23
N ASP A 21 10.95 11.08 5.35
CA ASP A 21 12.27 10.79 4.78
C ASP A 21 12.51 11.45 3.42
N SER A 22 11.54 12.20 2.90
CA SER A 22 11.62 12.78 1.56
C SER A 22 12.56 13.99 1.44
N GLN A 23 13.46 14.20 2.40
CA GLN A 23 14.59 15.13 2.27
C GLN A 23 15.66 14.53 1.35
N GLY A 24 15.36 14.50 0.06
CA GLY A 24 16.28 14.09 -1.01
C GLY A 24 15.90 12.78 -1.68
N THR A 25 15.30 12.84 -2.86
CA THR A 25 15.98 12.51 -4.13
C THR A 25 14.96 12.29 -5.27
N SER A 26 15.17 13.06 -6.34
CA SER A 26 14.62 12.95 -7.70
C SER A 26 13.14 13.32 -7.93
N ASN A 27 12.93 14.37 -8.74
CA ASN A 27 11.65 14.79 -9.34
C ASN A 27 11.06 13.75 -10.35
N LEU A 28 11.49 12.49 -10.30
CA LEU A 28 11.13 11.47 -11.30
C LEU A 28 9.95 10.58 -10.89
N ASN A 29 9.48 10.64 -9.63
CA ASN A 29 8.31 9.87 -9.21
C ASN A 29 7.21 10.78 -8.65
N PRO A 30 6.00 10.78 -9.24
CA PRO A 30 4.89 11.55 -8.71
C PRO A 30 4.53 11.03 -7.31
N LYS A 31 4.41 11.94 -6.35
CA LYS A 31 3.93 11.61 -5.01
C LYS A 31 2.45 11.17 -5.10
N PRO A 32 2.05 10.08 -4.43
CA PRO A 32 0.68 9.62 -4.49
C PRO A 32 -0.24 10.62 -3.78
N LEU A 33 -1.38 10.93 -4.42
CA LEU A 33 -2.45 11.74 -3.83
C LEU A 33 -3.33 10.84 -2.96
N LEU A 34 -3.41 11.11 -1.67
CA LEU A 34 -4.13 10.29 -0.68
C LEU A 34 -4.99 11.16 0.23
N CYS A 35 -6.13 10.63 0.69
CA CYS A 35 -6.87 11.25 1.78
C CYS A 35 -6.15 11.02 3.12
N ASN A 36 -6.54 11.80 4.14
CA ASN A 36 -5.95 11.75 5.48
C ASN A 36 -5.91 10.34 6.10
N GLU A 37 -6.94 9.52 5.86
CA GLU A 37 -6.97 8.16 6.39
C GLU A 37 -5.97 7.24 5.68
N CYS A 38 -5.83 7.39 4.35
CA CYS A 38 -4.92 6.59 3.56
C CYS A 38 -3.47 7.01 3.76
N SER A 39 -3.19 8.30 3.94
CA SER A 39 -1.86 8.78 4.31
C SER A 39 -1.46 8.27 5.69
N ALA A 40 -2.31 8.41 6.70
CA ALA A 40 -2.03 7.92 8.06
C ALA A 40 -1.77 6.40 8.10
N LEU A 41 -2.54 5.61 7.35
CA LEU A 41 -2.31 4.17 7.25
C LEU A 41 -0.98 3.85 6.53
N LEU A 42 -0.61 4.64 5.52
CA LEU A 42 0.67 4.50 4.82
C LEU A 42 1.84 4.82 5.74
N ASP A 43 1.77 5.93 6.48
CA ASP A 43 2.78 6.34 7.45
C ASP A 43 2.99 5.27 8.51
N TYR A 44 1.90 4.77 9.10
CA TYR A 44 1.95 3.65 10.03
C TYR A 44 2.65 2.43 9.43
N SER A 45 2.33 2.08 8.18
CA SER A 45 2.95 0.94 7.50
C SER A 45 4.45 1.13 7.25
N VAL A 46 4.86 2.35 6.88
CA VAL A 46 6.27 2.72 6.66
C VAL A 46 7.03 2.62 7.97
N ASP A 47 6.53 3.22 9.05
CA ASP A 47 7.15 3.21 10.37
C ASP A 47 7.36 1.79 10.90
N ARG A 48 6.34 0.94 10.78
CA ARG A 48 6.44 -0.47 11.21
C ARG A 48 7.48 -1.25 10.43
N ARG A 49 7.65 -0.97 9.14
CA ARG A 49 8.67 -1.62 8.31
C ARG A 49 10.08 -1.10 8.64
N ARG A 50 10.17 0.16 9.05
CA ARG A 50 11.42 0.81 9.43
C ARG A 50 11.95 0.28 10.75
N LEU A 51 11.09 0.21 11.75
CA LEU A 51 11.39 -0.30 13.10
C LEU A 51 11.36 -1.84 13.20
N CYS A 52 11.28 -2.56 12.08
CA CYS A 52 11.22 -4.02 12.09
C CYS A 52 12.57 -4.59 12.57
N PRO A 53 12.59 -5.41 13.65
CA PRO A 53 13.83 -5.94 14.22
C PRO A 53 14.37 -7.18 13.50
N LEU A 54 13.64 -7.72 12.52
CA LEU A 54 14.02 -8.95 11.82
C LEU A 54 14.93 -8.64 10.62
N ASP A 55 16.03 -9.37 10.51
CA ASP A 55 16.94 -9.35 9.37
C ASP A 55 17.31 -10.79 8.96
N PRO A 56 16.99 -11.25 7.73
CA PRO A 56 16.32 -10.51 6.66
C PRO A 56 14.85 -10.22 6.98
N LYS A 57 14.35 -9.06 6.52
CA LYS A 57 12.96 -8.62 6.72
C LYS A 57 11.99 -9.56 5.97
N PRO A 58 11.18 -10.40 6.66
CA PRO A 58 10.23 -11.27 5.98
C PRO A 58 9.04 -10.46 5.47
N THR A 59 8.22 -11.09 4.61
CA THR A 59 6.91 -10.52 4.29
C THR A 59 6.05 -10.45 5.54
N CYS A 60 5.29 -9.36 5.72
CA CYS A 60 4.46 -9.17 6.92
C CYS A 60 3.43 -10.31 7.13
N LYS A 61 3.03 -10.98 6.03
CA LYS A 61 2.15 -12.17 6.05
C LYS A 61 2.80 -13.37 6.74
N ASN A 62 4.09 -13.59 6.52
CA ASN A 62 4.86 -14.73 7.04
C ASN A 62 5.75 -14.32 8.22
N CYS A 63 5.52 -13.14 8.80
CA CYS A 63 6.31 -12.61 9.90
C CYS A 63 5.95 -13.29 11.21
N LYS A 64 6.95 -13.75 11.97
CA LYS A 64 6.71 -14.47 13.24
C LYS A 64 6.19 -13.57 14.38
N ILE A 65 6.60 -12.30 14.41
CA ILE A 65 6.30 -11.38 15.53
C ILE A 65 5.01 -10.57 15.36
N HIS A 66 4.49 -10.44 14.12
CA HIS A 66 3.30 -9.66 13.77
C HIS A 66 3.11 -8.34 14.55
N CYS A 67 3.97 -7.35 14.30
CA CYS A 67 3.96 -6.04 14.96
C CYS A 67 2.83 -5.06 14.53
N TYR A 68 1.94 -5.48 13.64
CA TYR A 68 0.81 -4.66 13.18
C TYR A 68 -0.37 -4.76 14.15
N ALA A 69 -0.96 -3.62 14.50
CA ALA A 69 -2.23 -3.56 15.20
C ALA A 69 -3.31 -4.31 14.39
N PRO A 70 -4.22 -5.07 15.03
CA PRO A 70 -5.18 -5.93 14.33
C PRO A 70 -6.09 -5.15 13.38
N GLU A 71 -6.51 -3.94 13.75
CA GLU A 71 -7.33 -3.06 12.93
C GLU A 71 -6.56 -2.57 11.68
N ASN A 72 -5.35 -2.04 11.87
CA ASN A 72 -4.50 -1.60 10.76
C ASN A 72 -4.11 -2.78 9.85
N ARG A 73 -3.94 -3.98 10.43
CA ARG A 73 -3.70 -5.22 9.67
C ARG A 73 -4.91 -5.62 8.83
N ALA A 74 -6.14 -5.38 9.30
CA ALA A 74 -7.34 -5.62 8.51
C ALA A 74 -7.44 -4.61 7.36
N LYS A 75 -7.27 -3.32 7.64
CA LYS A 75 -7.28 -2.25 6.64
C LYS A 75 -6.22 -2.49 5.56
N ILE A 76 -4.97 -2.78 5.93
CA ILE A 76 -3.92 -3.00 4.94
C ILE A 76 -4.17 -4.24 4.08
N ARG A 77 -4.76 -5.31 4.64
CA ARG A 77 -5.17 -6.50 3.87
C ARG A 77 -6.24 -6.16 2.86
N GLU A 78 -7.21 -5.33 3.23
CA GLU A 78 -8.25 -4.86 2.32
C GLU A 78 -7.65 -4.04 1.17
N VAL A 79 -6.78 -3.07 1.50
CA VAL A 79 -6.06 -2.24 0.52
C VAL A 79 -5.27 -3.11 -0.45
N MET A 80 -4.50 -4.08 0.06
CA MET A 80 -3.71 -5.00 -0.76
C MET A 80 -4.59 -5.90 -1.64
N ARG A 81 -5.68 -6.45 -1.08
CA ARG A 81 -6.63 -7.29 -1.83
C ARG A 81 -7.27 -6.51 -2.98
N PHE A 82 -7.76 -5.30 -2.69
CA PHE A 82 -8.37 -4.44 -3.70
C PHE A 82 -7.36 -4.04 -4.77
N SER A 83 -6.18 -3.55 -4.36
CA SER A 83 -5.15 -3.08 -5.30
C SER A 83 -4.65 -4.22 -6.20
N GLY A 84 -4.45 -5.42 -5.65
CA GLY A 84 -4.05 -6.59 -6.44
C GLY A 84 -5.12 -7.01 -7.43
N MET A 85 -6.38 -7.12 -6.99
CA MET A 85 -7.49 -7.47 -7.88
C MET A 85 -7.72 -6.41 -8.96
N HIS A 86 -7.57 -5.13 -8.62
CA HIS A 86 -7.66 -4.03 -9.58
C HIS A 86 -6.58 -4.13 -10.66
N MET A 87 -5.34 -4.45 -10.27
CA MET A 87 -4.24 -4.64 -11.20
C MET A 87 -4.47 -5.83 -12.13
N ILE A 88 -4.96 -6.96 -11.60
CA ILE A 88 -5.27 -8.15 -12.41
C ILE A 88 -6.35 -7.83 -13.45
N LYS A 89 -7.43 -7.14 -13.05
CA LYS A 89 -8.53 -6.76 -13.95
C LYS A 89 -8.12 -5.78 -15.04
N ARG A 90 -7.10 -4.95 -14.78
CA ARG A 90 -6.65 -3.90 -15.70
C ARG A 90 -5.44 -4.32 -16.55
N GLY A 91 -4.72 -5.35 -16.11
CA GLY A 91 -3.66 -5.99 -16.89
C GLY A 91 -4.22 -6.79 -18.06
N ARG A 92 -3.32 -7.46 -18.78
CA ARG A 92 -3.64 -8.45 -19.80
C ARG A 92 -4.26 -9.68 -19.13
N VAL A 93 -5.51 -9.61 -18.68
CA VAL A 93 -6.24 -10.76 -18.12
C VAL A 93 -6.21 -11.92 -19.11
N ASP A 94 -6.20 -11.59 -20.41
CA ASP A 94 -5.99 -12.51 -21.52
C ASP A 94 -4.67 -13.29 -21.44
N MET A 95 -3.56 -12.71 -20.96
CA MET A 95 -2.31 -13.46 -20.75
C MET A 95 -2.47 -14.45 -19.61
N ILE A 96 -3.15 -14.07 -18.52
CA ILE A 96 -3.41 -14.99 -17.42
C ILE A 96 -4.26 -16.18 -17.90
N PHE A 97 -5.27 -15.94 -18.75
CA PHE A 97 -6.04 -17.01 -19.38
C PHE A 97 -5.19 -17.86 -20.33
N HIS A 98 -4.37 -17.25 -21.18
CA HIS A 98 -3.51 -17.95 -22.15
C HIS A 98 -2.42 -18.83 -21.52
N TYR A 99 -1.95 -18.49 -20.32
CA TYR A 99 -0.96 -19.31 -19.60
C TYR A 99 -1.59 -20.34 -18.65
N LEU A 100 -2.89 -20.26 -18.37
CA LEU A 100 -3.61 -21.18 -17.48
C LEU A 100 -4.55 -22.16 -18.22
N PHE A 101 -4.86 -21.90 -19.49
CA PHE A 101 -5.64 -22.73 -20.41
C PHE A 101 -4.92 -22.87 -21.73
#